data_AF-A0A4Q2Z3J2-F1
#
_entry.id   AF-A0A4Q2Z3J2-F1
#
_cell.length_a   1.000
_cell.length_b   1.000
_cell.length_c   1.000
_cell.angle_alpha   90.00
_cell.angle_beta   90.00
_cell.angle_gamma   90.00
#
_symmetry.space_group_name_H-M   'P 1'
#
loop_
_entity.id
_entity.type
_entity.pdbx_description
1 polymer ?
#
loop_
_entity_poly.entity_id
_entity_poly.type
_entity_poly.pdbx_seq_one_letter_code
_entity_poly.pdbx_strand_id
1 'polypeptide(L)' 'MSIKGFHIVFVTVSTLLCLFLALWSFILAPERSGMITALGIVGCAGALLMPVYGVCFYKKVT' A
#
# COMPACT_ATOMS: atom_id res chain seq x y z
N MET A 1 6.33 -11.75 20.63
CA MET A 1 6.64 -11.26 19.25
C MET A 1 7.10 -9.81 19.37
N SER A 2 8.26 -9.45 18.82
CA SER A 2 8.74 -8.06 18.87
C SER A 2 7.79 -7.17 18.04
N ILE A 3 7.32 -6.06 18.63
CA ILE A 3 6.45 -5.06 17.97
C ILE A 3 7.00 -4.63 16.61
N LYS A 4 8.33 -4.62 16.46
CA LYS A 4 9.04 -4.30 15.21
C LYS A 4 8.71 -5.28 14.08
N GLY A 5 8.65 -6.59 14.38
CA GLY A 5 8.40 -7.63 13.38
C GLY A 5 6.97 -7.60 12.86
N PHE A 6 5.98 -7.45 13.76
CA PHE A 6 4.58 -7.29 13.37
C PHE A 6 4.36 -6.06 12.49
N HIS A 7 5.01 -4.94 12.83
CA HIS A 7 4.87 -3.69 12.09
C HIS A 7 5.41 -3.78 10.65
N ILE A 8 6.57 -4.42 10.46
CA ILE A 8 7.16 -4.63 9.13
C ILE A 8 6.28 -5.54 8.27
N VAL A 9 5.76 -6.63 8.83
CA VAL A 9 4.86 -7.54 8.11
C VAL A 9 3.58 -6.81 7.72
N PHE A 10 2.99 -6.03 8.64
CA PHE A 10 1.81 -5.23 8.37
C PHE A 10 2.03 -4.24 7.22
N VAL A 11 3.11 -3.44 7.28
CA VAL A 11 3.46 -2.49 6.22
C VAL A 11 3.64 -3.22 4.88
N THR A 12 4.32 -4.36 4.88
CA THR A 12 4.58 -5.13 3.66
C THR A 12 3.28 -5.64 3.04
N VAL A 13 2.42 -6.29 3.82
CA VAL A 13 1.13 -6.83 3.34
C VAL A 13 0.21 -5.70 2.84
N SER A 14 0.13 -4.58 3.57
CA SER A 14 -0.65 -3.42 3.13
C SER A 14 -0.10 -2.81 1.84
N THR A 15 1.22 -2.73 1.68
CA THR A 15 1.84 -2.22 0.45
C THR A 15 1.54 -3.12 -0.75
N LEU A 16 1.64 -4.44 -0.58
CA LEU A 16 1.27 -5.43 -1.59
C LEU A 16 -0.20 -5.35 -1.98
N LEU A 17 -1.10 -5.18 -1.00
CA LEU A 17 -2.53 -4.98 -1.26
C LEU A 17 -2.79 -3.69 -2.04
N CYS A 18 -2.14 -2.58 -1.67
CA CYS A 18 -2.26 -1.30 -2.38
C CYS A 18 -1.74 -1.40 -3.83
N LEU A 19 -0.61 -2.06 -4.04
CA LEU A 19 -0.06 -2.34 -5.38
C LEU A 19 -1.02 -3.19 -6.20
N PHE A 20 -1.60 -4.23 -5.59
CA PHE A 20 -2.57 -5.08 -6.26
C PHE A 20 -3.82 -4.30 -6.67
N LEU A 21 -4.36 -3.46 -5.77
CA LEU A 21 -5.52 -2.61 -6.07
C LEU A 21 -5.22 -1.59 -7.18
N ALA A 22 -4.03 -1.00 -7.19
CA ALA A 22 -3.59 -0.13 -8.28
C ALA A 22 -3.51 -0.90 -9.61
N LEU A 23 -2.83 -2.04 -9.63
CA LEU A 23 -2.69 -2.88 -10.83
C LEU A 23 -4.06 -3.34 -11.33
N TRP A 24 -4.92 -3.79 -10.43
CA TRP A 24 -6.26 -4.23 -10.76
C TRP A 24 -7.09 -3.09 -11.36
N SER A 25 -7.06 -1.92 -10.73
CA SER A 25 -7.81 -0.76 -11.19
C SER A 25 -7.40 -0.28 -12.59
N PHE A 26 -6.12 -0.37 -12.95
CA PHE A 26 -5.63 0.17 -14.23
C PHE A 26 -5.56 -0.86 -15.34
N ILE A 27 -5.33 -2.14 -15.01
CA ILE A 27 -5.04 -3.19 -15.99
C ILE A 27 -6.14 -4.25 -16.07
N LEU A 28 -6.67 -4.71 -14.93
CA LEU A 28 -7.61 -5.85 -14.90
C LEU A 28 -9.08 -5.43 -14.86
N ALA A 29 -9.39 -4.19 -14.48
CA ALA A 29 -10.76 -3.73 -14.33
C ALA A 29 -11.49 -3.70 -15.70
N PRO A 30 -12.58 -4.47 -15.86
CA PRO A 30 -13.31 -4.55 -17.13
C PRO A 30 -14.11 -3.27 -17.44
N GLU A 31 -14.50 -2.51 -16.42
CA GLU A 31 -15.16 -1.21 -16.57
C GLU A 31 -14.29 -0.09 -16.03
N ARG A 32 -14.16 1.01 -16.79
CA ARG A 32 -13.56 2.25 -16.30
C ARG A 32 -14.64 3.15 -15.71
N SER A 33 -14.95 2.94 -14.44
CA SER A 33 -15.73 3.88 -13.63
C SER A 33 -14.81 4.85 -12.89
N GLY A 34 -15.25 6.09 -12.66
CA GLY A 34 -14.49 7.07 -11.88
C GLY A 34 -14.13 6.58 -10.47
N MET A 35 -14.98 5.73 -9.89
CA MET A 35 -14.71 5.09 -8.60
C MET A 35 -13.54 4.10 -8.68
N ILE A 36 -13.43 3.34 -9.78
CA ILE A 36 -12.33 2.39 -10.00
C ILE A 36 -11.03 3.18 -10.15
N THR A 37 -11.00 4.21 -11.00
CA THR A 37 -9.81 5.06 -11.18
C THR A 37 -9.38 5.73 -9.87
N ALA A 38 -10.32 6.21 -9.06
CA ALA A 38 -10.01 6.75 -7.74
C ALA A 38 -9.36 5.69 -6.82
N LEU A 39 -9.88 4.46 -6.83
CA LEU A 39 -9.29 3.34 -6.07
C LEU A 39 -7.86 3.04 -6.52
N GLY A 40 -7.59 3.09 -7.83
CA GLY A 40 -6.24 2.92 -8.37
C GLY A 40 -5.27 4.00 -7.94
N ILE A 41 -5.70 5.28 -7.96
CA ILE A 41 -4.88 6.41 -7.50
C ILE A 41 -4.58 6.30 -6.00
N VAL A 42 -5.60 5.96 -5.19
CA VAL A 42 -5.43 5.73 -3.76
C VAL A 42 -4.51 4.54 -3.50
N GLY A 43 -4.61 3.48 -4.30
CA GLY A 43 -3.70 2.33 -4.28
C GLY A 43 -2.24 2.73 -4.55
N CYS A 44 -1.99 3.55 -5.58
CA CYS A 44 -0.65 4.08 -5.87
C CYS A 44 -0.12 4.97 -4.73
N ALA A 45 -0.95 5.87 -4.19
CA ALA A 45 -0.57 6.72 -3.08
C ALA A 45 -0.25 5.89 -1.82
N GLY A 46 -1.08 4.88 -1.51
CA GLY A 46 -0.86 3.94 -0.41
C GLY A 46 0.41 3.11 -0.57
N ALA A 47 0.70 2.67 -1.80
CA ALA A 47 1.91 1.91 -2.12
C ALA A 47 3.22 2.73 -1.94
N LEU A 48 3.16 4.06 -2.09
CA LEU A 48 4.28 4.95 -1.81
C LEU A 48 4.36 5.34 -0.33
N LEU A 49 3.22 5.67 0.29
CA LEU A 49 3.16 6.15 1.67
C LEU A 49 3.48 5.06 2.69
N MET A 50 3.06 3.81 2.46
CA MET A 50 3.30 2.70 3.38
C MET A 50 4.79 2.38 3.60
N PRO A 51 5.63 2.22 2.56
CA PRO A 51 7.06 2.01 2.77
C PRO A 51 7.76 3.24 3.37
N VAL A 52 7.35 4.46 3.02
CA VAL A 52 7.88 5.68 3.66
C VAL A 52 7.54 5.71 5.16
N TYR A 53 6.31 5.35 5.52
CA TYR A 53 5.89 5.23 6.92
C TYR A 53 6.68 4.15 7.65
N GLY A 54 6.88 2.98 7.04
CA GLY A 54 7.70 1.89 7.60
C GLY A 54 9.14 2.30 7.87
N VAL A 55 9.78 3.04 6.95
CA VAL A 55 11.15 3.57 7.12
C VAL A 55 11.19 4.64 8.21
N CYS A 56 10.24 5.58 8.23
CA CYS A 56 10.15 6.60 9.29
C CYS A 56 9.96 5.98 10.67
N PHE A 57 9.11 4.95 10.79
CA PHE A 57 8.91 4.22 12.04
C PHE A 57 10.20 3.49 12.44
N TYR A 58 10.86 2.81 11.52
CA TYR A 58 12.12 2.11 11.80
C TYR A 58 13.23 3.07 12.29
N LYS A 59 13.32 4.27 11.70
CA LYS A 59 14.24 5.33 12.13
C LYS A 59 13.90 5.91 13.50
N LYS A 60 12.63 5.91 13.91
CA LYS A 60 12.20 6.48 15.20
C LYS A 60 12.37 5.51 16.38
N VAL A 61 12.46 4.22 16.09
CA VAL A 61 12.56 3.13 17.10
C VAL A 61 13.99 2.55 17.14
N THR A 62 14.93 3.13 16.37
CA THR A 62 16.38 2.93 16.50
C THR A 62 16.94 4.11 17.27
#